data_AF-A0A7Y9ZEF4-F1
#
_entry.id   AF-A0A7Y9ZEF4-F1
#
_cell.length_a   1.000
_cell.length_b   1.000
_cell.length_c   1.000
_cell.angle_alpha   90.00
_cell.angle_beta   90.00
_cell.angle_gamma   90.00
#
_symmetry.space_group_name_H-M   'P 1'
#
loop_
_entity.id
_entity.type
_entity.pdbx_description
1 polymer ?
#
loop_
_entity_poly.entity_id
_entity_poly.type
_entity_poly.pdbx_seq_one_letter_code
_entity_poly.pdbx_strand_id
1 'polypeptide(L)'
;MRMRTIGLMVATGLVTGLLALAGGAAAQERPRAPRWEPAGDTIVAVEGDADLGFTIHHYDGTVLSPPTLSETTAECGEYDTEVARTACQVEAETWFRDLADVQAAIAWARYDAGRPRPGR
;
A
#
# COMPACT_ATOMS: atom_id res chain seq x y z
N MET A 1 -84.46 18.97 20.01
CA MET A 1 -85.00 19.50 18.74
C MET A 1 -83.99 20.45 18.11
N ARG A 2 -83.89 20.42 16.77
CA ARG A 2 -82.97 21.15 15.85
C ARG A 2 -81.64 20.42 15.57
N MET A 3 -81.59 19.51 14.58
CA MET A 3 -81.37 19.74 13.12
C MET A 3 -80.06 20.49 12.85
N ARG A 4 -79.01 19.77 12.45
CA ARG A 4 -78.60 19.45 11.06
C ARG A 4 -77.85 20.62 10.41
N THR A 5 -76.55 20.45 10.25
CA THR A 5 -75.84 20.81 9.01
C THR A 5 -74.61 19.92 8.87
N ILE A 6 -74.73 18.95 7.98
CA ILE A 6 -73.62 18.20 7.39
C ILE A 6 -72.89 19.17 6.47
N GLY A 7 -71.66 19.54 6.85
CA GLY A 7 -70.75 20.36 6.05
C GLY A 7 -69.72 19.47 5.37
N LEU A 8 -70.01 19.17 4.11
CA LEU A 8 -69.12 18.53 3.14
C LEU A 8 -67.87 19.41 2.92
N MET A 9 -66.68 18.93 3.30
CA MET A 9 -65.42 19.38 2.67
C MET A 9 -64.52 18.16 2.42
N VAL A 10 -64.73 17.60 1.24
CA VAL A 10 -63.84 16.69 0.54
C VAL A 10 -62.72 17.51 -0.12
N ALA A 11 -61.53 16.89 -0.19
CA ALA A 11 -60.40 17.21 -1.07
C ALA A 11 -59.48 18.38 -0.69
N THR A 12 -58.53 18.09 0.21
CA THR A 12 -57.14 18.59 0.13
C THR A 12 -56.18 17.46 0.51
N GLY A 13 -56.41 16.27 -0.05
CA GLY A 13 -55.40 15.21 -0.15
C GLY A 13 -54.79 15.27 -1.56
N LEU A 14 -53.47 15.11 -1.67
CA LEU A 14 -52.67 15.04 -2.90
C LEU A 14 -52.15 16.37 -3.50
N VAL A 15 -51.40 17.19 -2.74
CA VAL A 15 -50.36 18.05 -3.35
C VAL A 15 -49.04 18.06 -2.54
N THR A 16 -49.05 17.64 -1.27
CA THR A 16 -47.87 17.67 -0.39
C THR A 16 -46.90 16.48 -0.53
N GLY A 17 -47.18 15.49 -1.39
CA GLY A 17 -46.35 14.27 -1.52
C GLY A 17 -45.30 14.27 -2.62
N LEU A 18 -45.40 15.15 -3.63
CA LEU A 18 -44.55 15.10 -4.84
C LEU A 18 -43.35 16.05 -4.80
N LEU A 19 -43.27 16.97 -3.83
CA LEU A 19 -42.11 17.86 -3.65
C LEU A 19 -41.06 17.30 -2.69
N ALA A 20 -41.35 16.20 -1.98
CA ALA A 20 -40.38 15.51 -1.14
C ALA A 20 -39.42 14.58 -1.93
N LEU A 21 -39.69 14.33 -3.22
CA LEU A 21 -38.82 13.56 -4.11
C LEU A 21 -37.75 14.42 -4.82
N ALA A 22 -37.83 15.75 -4.68
CA ALA A 22 -36.78 16.69 -5.09
C ALA A 22 -35.84 17.07 -3.94
N GLY A 23 -36.05 16.49 -2.75
CA GLY A 23 -35.08 16.48 -1.67
C GLY A 23 -33.92 15.61 -2.14
N GLY A 24 -32.92 16.28 -2.72
CA GLY A 24 -31.72 15.64 -3.25
C GLY A 24 -31.26 14.56 -2.29
N ALA A 25 -30.95 13.39 -2.84
CA ALA A 25 -30.12 12.43 -2.16
C ALA A 25 -28.86 13.17 -1.70
N ALA A 26 -28.89 13.68 -0.47
CA ALA A 26 -27.69 14.06 0.24
C ALA A 26 -26.93 12.75 0.33
N ALA A 27 -26.02 12.53 -0.61
CA ALA A 27 -25.05 11.48 -0.52
C ALA A 27 -24.39 11.71 0.84
N GLN A 28 -24.76 10.91 1.84
CA GLN A 28 -24.00 10.87 3.08
C GLN A 28 -22.57 10.59 2.65
N GLU A 29 -21.73 11.59 2.82
CA GLU A 29 -20.31 11.51 2.51
C GLU A 29 -19.76 10.46 3.49
N ARG A 30 -19.72 9.21 3.01
CA ARG A 30 -19.12 8.12 3.77
C ARG A 30 -17.70 8.57 4.08
N PRO A 31 -17.22 8.45 5.33
CA PRO A 31 -15.83 8.73 5.64
C PRO A 31 -14.97 8.02 4.62
N ARG A 32 -14.17 8.78 3.86
CA ARG A 32 -13.31 8.19 2.84
C ARG A 32 -12.43 7.19 3.58
N ALA A 33 -12.43 5.94 3.12
CA ALA A 33 -11.53 4.95 3.68
C ALA A 33 -10.11 5.54 3.68
N PRO A 34 -9.32 5.30 4.75
CA PRO A 34 -7.96 5.79 4.80
C PRO A 34 -7.23 5.36 3.53
N ARG A 35 -6.43 6.27 2.97
CA ARG A 35 -5.58 5.90 1.84
C ARG A 35 -4.65 4.80 2.32
N TRP A 36 -4.46 3.78 1.50
CA TRP A 36 -3.43 2.79 1.78
C TRP A 36 -2.08 3.48 1.85
N GLU A 37 -1.29 3.10 2.86
CA GLU A 37 0.05 3.59 3.11
C GLU A 37 0.93 2.35 3.40
N PRO A 38 2.16 2.28 2.86
CA PRO A 38 3.09 1.20 3.19
C PRO A 38 3.41 1.16 4.68
N ALA A 39 3.79 -0.02 5.18
CA ALA A 39 4.42 -0.12 6.51
C ALA A 39 5.75 0.65 6.51
N GLY A 40 6.18 1.18 7.66
CA GLY A 40 7.38 2.03 7.74
C GLY A 40 8.65 1.33 7.26
N ASP A 41 8.77 0.02 7.52
CA ASP A 41 9.84 -0.87 7.09
C ASP A 41 9.71 -1.36 5.63
N THR A 42 8.78 -0.81 4.85
CA THR A 42 8.68 -1.14 3.43
C THR A 42 9.91 -0.59 2.70
N ILE A 43 10.68 -1.47 2.04
CA ILE A 43 11.79 -1.06 1.18
C ILE A 43 11.23 -0.34 -0.06
N VAL A 44 11.67 0.91 -0.27
CA VAL A 44 11.23 1.76 -1.39
C VAL A 44 12.31 1.96 -2.45
N ALA A 45 13.58 1.74 -2.11
CA ALA A 45 14.70 1.72 -3.03
C ALA A 45 15.83 0.84 -2.50
N VAL A 46 16.55 0.22 -3.42
CA VAL A 46 17.82 -0.47 -3.19
C VAL A 46 18.80 0.06 -4.23
N GLU A 47 19.95 0.57 -3.79
CA GLU A 47 20.99 1.15 -4.64
C GLU A 47 22.31 0.41 -4.44
N GLY A 48 23.21 0.49 -5.42
CA GLY A 48 24.51 -0.22 -5.37
C GLY A 48 24.42 -1.67 -5.83
N ASP A 49 25.44 -2.45 -5.45
CA ASP A 49 25.65 -3.84 -5.83
C ASP A 49 26.41 -4.62 -4.73
N ALA A 50 26.59 -5.93 -4.90
CA ALA A 50 27.22 -6.77 -3.89
C ALA A 50 28.72 -6.49 -3.69
N ASP A 51 29.41 -5.96 -4.70
CA ASP A 51 30.85 -5.73 -4.68
C ASP A 51 31.20 -4.41 -3.98
N LEU A 52 30.41 -3.37 -4.26
CA LEU A 52 30.60 -2.02 -3.71
C LEU A 52 29.71 -1.71 -2.50
N GLY A 53 28.75 -2.58 -2.21
CA GLY A 53 27.79 -2.45 -1.12
C GLY A 53 26.43 -1.94 -1.59
N PHE A 54 25.39 -2.47 -0.97
CA PHE A 54 24.02 -1.99 -1.18
C PHE A 54 23.68 -0.86 -0.19
N THR A 55 22.75 0.00 -0.59
CA THR A 55 22.04 0.93 0.30
C THR A 55 20.54 0.72 0.17
N ILE A 56 19.86 0.48 1.28
CA ILE A 56 18.45 0.13 1.37
C ILE A 56 17.71 1.31 2.01
N HIS A 57 16.72 1.85 1.28
CA HIS A 57 15.87 2.94 1.75
C HIS A 57 14.49 2.42 2.10
N HIS A 58 14.00 2.76 3.29
CA HIS A 58 12.67 2.39 3.75
C HIS A 58 11.68 3.55 3.67
N TYR A 59 10.40 3.22 3.72
CA TYR A 59 9.30 4.17 3.59
C TYR A 59 9.27 5.21 4.71
N ASP A 60 9.66 4.83 5.93
CA ASP A 60 9.78 5.73 7.08
C ASP A 60 10.99 6.68 7.02
N GLY A 61 11.80 6.59 5.96
CA GLY A 61 12.99 7.39 5.75
C GLY A 61 14.26 6.81 6.36
N THR A 62 14.19 5.64 7.03
CA THR A 62 15.39 4.95 7.50
C THR A 62 16.21 4.41 6.33
N VAL A 63 17.54 4.44 6.51
CA VAL A 63 18.51 3.99 5.50
C VAL A 63 19.44 2.99 6.16
N LEU A 64 19.63 1.83 5.51
CA LEU A 64 20.56 0.80 5.94
C LEU A 64 21.60 0.57 4.84
N SER A 65 22.88 0.58 5.22
CA SER A 65 23.99 0.25 4.32
C SER A 65 24.72 -0.95 4.92
N PRO A 66 24.32 -2.19 4.56
CA PRO A 66 25.07 -3.38 4.97
C PRO A 66 26.53 -3.32 4.53
N PRO A 67 27.42 -4.12 5.15
CA PRO A 67 28.73 -4.41 4.59
C PRO A 67 28.63 -4.94 3.16
N THR A 68 29.75 -4.99 2.45
CA THR A 68 29.83 -5.68 1.15
C THR A 68 29.69 -7.20 1.29
N LEU A 69 29.46 -7.90 0.18
CA LEU A 69 29.49 -9.37 0.18
C LEU A 69 30.86 -9.89 0.62
N SER A 70 31.94 -9.23 0.18
CA SER A 70 33.31 -9.60 0.54
C SER A 70 33.58 -9.49 2.03
N GLU A 71 33.09 -8.42 2.68
CA GLU A 71 33.22 -8.22 4.12
C GLU A 71 32.37 -9.22 4.89
N THR A 72 31.12 -9.44 4.46
CA THR A 72 30.21 -10.40 5.11
C THR A 72 30.73 -11.83 5.03
N THR A 73 31.27 -12.24 3.89
CA THR A 73 31.83 -13.59 3.71
C THR A 73 33.18 -13.77 4.39
N ALA A 74 33.95 -12.70 4.61
CA ALA A 74 35.18 -12.76 5.39
C ALA A 74 34.91 -13.15 6.86
N GLU A 75 33.86 -12.58 7.47
CA GLU A 75 33.45 -12.91 8.85
C GLU A 75 33.00 -14.37 9.00
N CYS A 76 32.56 -15.02 7.91
CA CYS A 76 32.23 -16.45 7.96
C CYS A 76 33.45 -17.34 8.30
N GLY A 77 34.69 -16.86 8.18
CA GLY A 77 35.88 -17.60 8.58
C GLY A 77 35.96 -17.90 10.09
N GLU A 78 35.25 -17.12 10.91
CA GLU A 78 35.28 -17.21 12.38
C GLU A 78 34.50 -18.42 12.93
N TYR A 79 33.65 -19.06 12.13
CA TYR A 79 32.95 -20.26 12.58
C TYR A 79 33.89 -21.46 12.74
N ASP A 80 33.68 -22.28 13.78
CA ASP A 80 34.57 -23.39 14.13
C ASP A 80 34.51 -24.58 13.17
N THR A 81 33.39 -24.77 12.47
CA THR A 81 33.16 -25.96 11.63
C THR A 81 32.98 -25.59 10.18
N GLU A 82 33.46 -26.44 9.27
CA GLU A 82 33.31 -26.24 7.82
C GLU A 82 31.83 -26.07 7.42
N VAL A 83 30.93 -26.87 8.01
CA VAL A 83 29.49 -26.79 7.74
C VAL A 83 28.93 -25.41 8.12
N ALA A 84 29.33 -24.86 9.27
CA ALA A 84 28.87 -23.54 9.71
C ALA A 84 29.44 -22.42 8.81
N ARG A 85 30.70 -22.53 8.38
CA ARG A 85 31.31 -21.58 7.43
C ARG A 85 30.57 -21.56 6.10
N THR A 86 30.30 -22.75 5.54
CA THR A 86 29.57 -22.88 4.27
C THR A 86 28.14 -22.38 4.40
N ALA A 87 27.44 -22.69 5.50
CA ALA A 87 26.10 -22.17 5.75
C ALA A 87 26.09 -20.63 5.77
N CYS A 88 27.02 -20.01 6.51
CA CYS A 88 27.18 -18.56 6.55
C CYS A 88 27.43 -17.95 5.17
N GLN A 89 28.33 -18.55 4.37
CA GLN A 89 28.63 -18.06 3.02
C GLN A 89 27.41 -18.12 2.11
N VAL A 90 26.68 -19.24 2.11
CA VAL A 90 25.48 -19.41 1.29
C VAL A 90 24.37 -18.46 1.72
N GLU A 91 24.20 -18.24 3.03
CA GLU A 91 23.25 -17.26 3.56
C GLU A 91 23.58 -15.84 3.09
N ALA A 92 24.85 -15.44 3.18
CA ALA A 92 25.32 -14.14 2.70
C ALA A 92 25.07 -13.99 1.19
N GLU A 93 25.58 -14.92 0.37
CA GLU A 93 25.42 -14.89 -1.09
C GLU A 93 23.94 -14.84 -1.51
N THR A 94 23.09 -15.61 -0.83
CA THR A 94 21.64 -15.61 -1.07
C THR A 94 21.04 -14.25 -0.76
N TRP A 95 21.38 -13.67 0.38
CA TRP A 95 20.84 -12.38 0.80
C TRP A 95 21.23 -11.25 -0.16
N PHE A 96 22.50 -11.19 -0.60
CA PHE A 96 22.94 -10.20 -1.59
C PHE A 96 22.30 -10.40 -2.97
N ARG A 97 22.08 -11.65 -3.40
CA ARG A 97 21.33 -11.94 -4.63
C ARG A 97 19.88 -11.46 -4.52
N ASP A 98 19.22 -11.73 -3.40
CA ASP A 98 17.83 -11.32 -3.18
C ASP A 98 17.68 -9.79 -3.12
N LEU A 99 18.70 -9.05 -2.64
CA LEU A 99 18.70 -7.59 -2.72
C LEU A 99 18.73 -7.07 -4.17
N ALA A 100 19.51 -7.70 -5.04
CA ALA A 100 19.50 -7.38 -6.47
C ALA A 100 18.13 -7.67 -7.10
N ASP A 101 17.49 -8.77 -6.71
CA ASP A 101 16.13 -9.10 -7.17
C ASP A 101 15.09 -8.06 -6.69
N VAL A 102 15.18 -7.59 -5.44
CA VAL A 102 14.34 -6.51 -4.91
C VAL A 102 14.56 -5.20 -5.68
N GLN A 103 15.82 -4.83 -5.95
CA GLN A 103 16.16 -3.66 -6.76
C GLN A 103 15.48 -3.73 -8.15
N ALA A 104 15.60 -4.87 -8.84
CA ALA A 104 14.99 -5.09 -10.13
C ALA A 104 13.45 -5.06 -10.07
N ALA A 105 12.85 -5.66 -9.05
CA ALA A 105 11.40 -5.67 -8.85
C ALA A 105 10.85 -4.25 -8.63
N ILE A 106 11.54 -3.42 -7.84
CA ILE A 106 11.18 -2.01 -7.61
C ILE A 106 11.28 -1.22 -8.93
N ALA A 107 12.36 -1.40 -9.69
CA ALA A 107 12.53 -0.76 -10.99
C ALA A 107 11.38 -1.12 -11.95
N TRP A 108 11.01 -2.41 -12.01
CA TRP A 108 9.88 -2.88 -12.80
C TRP A 108 8.55 -2.29 -12.35
N ALA A 109 8.29 -2.25 -11.04
CA ALA A 109 7.06 -1.67 -10.49
C ALA A 109 6.91 -0.18 -10.84
N ARG A 110 8.02 0.57 -10.81
CA ARG A 110 8.04 1.99 -11.23
C ARG A 110 7.76 2.13 -12.72
N TYR A 111 8.35 1.28 -13.55
CA TYR A 111 8.07 1.24 -14.99
C TYR A 111 6.58 0.91 -15.28
N ASP A 112 6.00 -0.07 -14.59
CA ASP A 112 4.57 -0.39 -14.67
C ASP A 112 3.70 0.80 -14.29
N ALA A 113 3.97 1.41 -13.14
CA ALA A 113 3.18 2.52 -12.63
C ALA A 113 3.15 3.72 -13.60
N GLY A 114 4.24 3.96 -14.33
CA GLY A 114 4.35 5.03 -15.32
C GLY A 114 3.75 4.73 -16.70
N ARG A 115 3.38 3.47 -17.00
CA ARG A 115 2.89 3.11 -18.33
C ARG A 115 1.42 3.53 -18.54
N PRO A 116 1.04 4.07 -19.71
CA PRO A 116 -0.37 4.25 -20.06
C PRO A 116 -1.11 2.91 -20.01
N ARG A 117 -2.29 2.87 -19.37
CA ARG A 117 -3.12 1.67 -19.33
C ARG A 117 -4.17 1.76 -20.44
N PRO A 118 -4.28 0.77 -21.35
CA PRO A 118 -5.33 0.78 -22.37
C PRO A 118 -6.71 0.82 -21.69
N GLY A 119 -7.53 1.81 -22.05
CA GLY A 119 -8.91 1.92 -21.55
C GLY A 119 -9.08 2.64 -20.20
N ARG A 120 -8.07 3.37 -19.71
CA ARG A 120 -8.24 4.43 -18.70
C ARG A 120 -7.84 5.78 -19.27
#